data_AF-A0A1F9MXZ0-F1
#
_entry.id   AF-A0A1F9MXZ0-F1
#
_cell.length_a   1.000
_cell.length_b   1.000
_cell.length_c   1.000
_cell.angle_alpha   90.00
_cell.angle_beta   90.00
_cell.angle_gamma   90.00
#
_symmetry.space_group_name_H-M   'P 1'
#
loop_
_entity.id
_entity.type
_entity.pdbx_description
1 polymer ?
#
loop_
_entity_poly.entity_id
_entity_poly.type
_entity_poly.pdbx_seq_one_letter_code
_entity_poly.pdbx_strand_id
1 'polypeptide(L)'
;MFVVIVIAAVVLIVVVDLAMRTVLGRLAQTRRRRQRQEALDLGLKLTISDDTPSLTRVEVADPKARILAIDDERIVLDSFRKTLVLEGFAVDTVETGAEGLNLLAKREYDFVFTDLKMPNMDGLDVTKAVKHVRPDVDVILITGHATVESAVDAMKYGALDYVQKPFSADELVDFVSKSLFRRQDRIEKQQTPQIHLVTVASSEQESNRVFNVPAGVFVSSSHAWAKIEVTGEVRIGLDDLVRKTLGEIDAIILPKVGSTLSIGGRLFTVKRGEHSIAFPSPVAGRVTRVNDDLEDRVELLRINPLGVGWICKVHPNNITADLSSLRIGADAISWYESEAKKVVEMHARIHRGEDHNGTAEVRQATSTIDAAAADAIWKAFPGVFLQTTP
;
A
#
# COMPACT_ATOMS: atom_id res chain seq x y z
N MET A 1 -24.02 -43.19 16.73
CA MET A 1 -25.27 -42.65 16.14
C MET A 1 -25.42 -41.16 16.37
N PHE A 2 -25.37 -40.67 17.62
CA PHE A 2 -25.49 -39.24 17.95
C PHE A 2 -24.47 -38.32 17.24
N VAL A 3 -23.19 -38.71 17.23
CA VAL A 3 -22.12 -37.92 16.59
C VAL A 3 -22.32 -37.75 15.08
N VAL A 4 -22.83 -38.78 14.39
CA VAL A 4 -23.09 -38.73 12.94
C VAL A 4 -24.24 -37.77 12.63
N ILE A 5 -25.27 -37.73 13.47
CA ILE A 5 -26.41 -36.82 13.33
C ILE A 5 -25.97 -35.37 13.55
N VAL A 6 -25.11 -35.12 14.54
CA VAL A 6 -24.57 -33.77 14.81
C VAL A 6 -23.70 -33.29 13.65
N ILE A 7 -22.83 -34.14 13.10
CA ILE A 7 -21.99 -33.80 11.94
C ILE A 7 -22.87 -33.49 10.72
N ALA A 8 -23.89 -34.33 10.44
CA ALA A 8 -24.80 -34.10 9.33
C ALA A 8 -25.59 -32.78 9.46
N ALA A 9 -26.02 -32.43 10.67
CA ALA A 9 -26.71 -31.17 10.94
C ALA A 9 -25.81 -29.94 10.74
N VAL A 10 -24.55 -29.99 11.17
CA VAL A 10 -23.58 -28.91 10.96
C VAL A 10 -23.28 -28.73 9.48
N VAL A 11 -23.07 -29.82 8.74
CA VAL A 11 -22.85 -29.77 7.28
C VAL A 11 -24.05 -29.15 6.57
N LEU A 12 -25.28 -29.52 6.94
CA LEU A 12 -26.50 -28.96 6.35
C LEU A 12 -26.60 -27.44 6.58
N ILE A 13 -26.30 -26.96 7.79
CA ILE A 13 -26.33 -25.53 8.12
C ILE A 13 -25.31 -24.75 7.28
N VAL A 14 -24.09 -25.28 7.12
CA VAL A 14 -23.05 -24.64 6.30
C VAL A 14 -23.46 -24.58 4.83
N VAL A 15 -24.05 -25.65 4.29
CA VAL A 15 -24.53 -25.70 2.90
C VAL A 15 -25.68 -24.71 2.68
N VAL A 16 -26.62 -24.61 3.62
CA VAL A 16 -27.75 -23.67 3.55
C VAL A 16 -27.26 -22.22 3.67
N ASP A 17 -26.33 -21.91 4.56
CA ASP A 17 -25.73 -20.57 4.69
C ASP A 17 -24.99 -20.16 3.41
N LEU A 18 -24.22 -21.07 2.81
CA LEU A 18 -23.52 -20.83 1.56
C LEU A 18 -24.49 -20.60 0.38
N ALA A 19 -25.56 -21.40 0.30
CA ALA A 19 -26.63 -21.21 -0.69
C ALA A 19 -27.38 -19.88 -0.48
N MET A 20 -27.64 -19.51 0.77
CA MET A 20 -28.34 -18.26 1.11
C MET A 20 -27.49 -17.03 0.75
N ARG A 21 -26.19 -17.04 1.06
CA ARG A 21 -25.26 -15.96 0.67
C ARG A 21 -25.15 -15.77 -0.83
N THR A 22 -25.14 -16.87 -1.60
CA THR A 22 -25.07 -16.81 -3.07
C THR A 22 -26.37 -16.31 -3.70
N VAL A 23 -27.54 -16.71 -3.18
CA VAL A 23 -28.86 -16.26 -3.69
C VAL A 23 -29.16 -14.80 -3.31
N LEU A 24 -28.86 -14.39 -2.07
CA LEU A 24 -29.04 -12.99 -1.63
C LEU A 24 -28.16 -12.02 -2.43
N GLY A 25 -26.92 -12.42 -2.76
CA GLY A 25 -26.04 -11.63 -3.63
C GLY A 25 -26.61 -11.42 -5.03
N ARG A 26 -27.20 -12.47 -5.65
CA ARG A 26 -27.81 -12.39 -6.98
C ARG A 26 -29.05 -11.51 -7.01
N LEU A 27 -29.92 -11.58 -6.00
CA LEU A 27 -31.13 -10.74 -5.92
C LEU A 27 -30.82 -9.25 -5.68
N ALA A 28 -29.76 -8.96 -4.92
CA ALA A 28 -29.28 -7.59 -4.70
C ALA A 28 -28.68 -6.96 -5.98
N GLN A 29 -27.96 -7.75 -6.79
CA GLN A 29 -27.41 -7.29 -8.08
C GLN A 29 -28.51 -6.90 -9.08
N THR A 30 -29.59 -7.70 -9.20
CA THR A 30 -30.69 -7.42 -10.12
C THR A 30 -31.47 -6.15 -9.74
N ARG A 31 -31.68 -5.91 -8.44
CA ARG A 31 -32.31 -4.66 -7.95
C ARG A 31 -31.43 -3.45 -8.21
N ARG A 32 -30.11 -3.54 -7.96
CA ARG A 32 -29.15 -2.47 -8.25
C ARG A 32 -29.08 -2.15 -9.74
N ARG A 33 -29.09 -3.16 -10.63
CA ARG A 33 -29.14 -2.94 -12.09
C ARG A 33 -30.40 -2.18 -12.52
N ARG A 34 -31.57 -2.51 -11.97
CA ARG A 34 -32.82 -1.76 -12.26
C ARG A 34 -32.78 -0.32 -11.77
N GLN A 35 -32.34 -0.09 -10.53
CA GLN A 35 -32.18 1.26 -9.99
C GLN A 35 -31.17 2.08 -10.80
N ARG A 36 -30.10 1.46 -11.30
CA ARG A 36 -29.13 2.11 -12.19
C ARG A 36 -29.70 2.42 -13.57
N GLN A 37 -30.51 1.51 -14.14
CA GLN A 37 -31.20 1.78 -15.41
C GLN A 37 -32.13 3.00 -15.26
N GLU A 38 -32.91 3.07 -14.18
CA GLU A 38 -33.79 4.20 -13.88
C GLU A 38 -33.01 5.50 -13.64
N ALA A 39 -31.89 5.43 -12.92
CA ALA A 39 -31.00 6.58 -12.70
C ALA A 39 -30.27 7.03 -13.98
N LEU A 40 -29.93 6.09 -14.88
CA LEU A 40 -29.33 6.39 -16.17
C LEU A 40 -30.34 7.14 -17.06
N ASP A 41 -31.58 6.64 -17.14
CA ASP A 41 -32.65 7.25 -17.92
C ASP A 41 -33.06 8.63 -17.37
N LEU A 42 -32.96 8.84 -16.05
CA LEU A 42 -33.21 10.12 -15.41
C LEU A 42 -32.03 11.10 -15.53
N GLY A 43 -30.79 10.62 -15.35
CA GLY A 43 -29.55 11.40 -15.46
C GLY A 43 -29.26 11.86 -16.89
N LEU A 44 -29.54 11.02 -17.90
CA LEU A 44 -29.46 11.39 -19.32
C LEU A 44 -30.36 12.58 -19.70
N LYS A 45 -31.40 12.87 -18.90
CA LYS A 45 -32.27 14.04 -19.11
C LYS A 45 -31.80 15.31 -18.40
N LEU A 46 -30.85 15.21 -17.46
CA LEU A 46 -30.51 16.31 -16.53
C LEU A 46 -29.06 16.80 -16.66
N THR A 47 -28.14 16.02 -17.22
CA THR A 47 -26.72 16.38 -17.23
C THR A 47 -26.28 17.09 -18.52
N ILE A 48 -26.63 18.37 -18.65
CA ILE A 48 -25.83 19.32 -19.43
C ILE A 48 -25.10 20.18 -18.38
N SER A 49 -23.80 19.94 -18.16
CA SER A 49 -23.01 20.67 -17.15
C SER A 49 -22.12 21.74 -17.76
N ASP A 50 -22.00 22.89 -17.09
CA ASP A 50 -21.26 24.10 -17.54
C ASP A 50 -19.72 23.97 -17.59
N ASP A 51 -19.13 22.83 -17.23
CA ASP A 51 -17.67 22.70 -17.13
C ASP A 51 -16.98 22.60 -18.51
N THR A 52 -17.64 21.99 -19.50
CA THR A 52 -17.06 21.72 -20.83
C THR A 52 -18.17 21.39 -21.85
N PRO A 53 -18.11 21.85 -23.12
CA PRO A 53 -19.23 21.79 -24.07
C PRO A 53 -19.80 20.40 -24.35
N SER A 54 -18.95 19.37 -24.46
CA SER A 54 -19.38 18.01 -24.81
C SER A 54 -19.51 17.08 -23.61
N LEU A 55 -19.19 17.56 -22.39
CA LEU A 55 -19.16 16.72 -21.21
C LEU A 55 -20.55 16.15 -20.92
N THR A 56 -20.62 14.83 -20.87
CA THR A 56 -21.78 14.12 -20.34
C THR A 56 -21.31 13.20 -19.22
N ARG A 57 -21.87 13.40 -18.03
CA ARG A 57 -21.46 12.75 -16.78
C ARG A 57 -22.56 11.88 -16.21
N VAL A 58 -22.17 10.69 -15.73
CA VAL A 58 -23.05 9.84 -14.93
C VAL A 58 -22.29 9.34 -13.70
N GLU A 59 -22.71 9.83 -12.54
CA GLU A 59 -22.22 9.38 -11.23
C GLU A 59 -23.05 8.17 -10.76
N VAL A 60 -22.38 7.26 -10.04
CA VAL A 60 -23.01 6.10 -9.41
C VAL A 60 -22.65 6.11 -7.93
N ALA A 61 -23.61 5.79 -7.06
CA ALA A 61 -23.33 5.60 -5.64
C ALA A 61 -22.42 4.38 -5.45
N ASP A 62 -21.28 4.57 -4.79
CA ASP A 62 -20.23 3.55 -4.57
C ASP A 62 -19.73 2.92 -5.89
N PRO A 63 -19.03 3.70 -6.75
CA PRO A 63 -18.59 3.24 -8.05
C PRO A 63 -17.42 2.26 -7.93
N LYS A 64 -17.41 1.20 -8.74
CA LYS A 64 -16.29 0.24 -8.81
C LYS A 64 -14.96 0.89 -9.21
N ALA A 65 -15.04 1.89 -10.08
CA ALA A 65 -13.94 2.74 -10.54
C ALA A 65 -14.51 3.97 -11.26
N ARG A 66 -13.70 5.02 -11.40
CA ARG A 66 -14.02 6.22 -12.18
C ARG A 66 -13.34 6.18 -13.54
N ILE A 67 -14.11 6.36 -14.60
CA ILE A 67 -13.66 6.21 -15.99
C ILE A 67 -13.91 7.51 -16.76
N LEU A 68 -12.90 7.97 -17.48
CA LEU A 68 -13.02 9.02 -18.48
C LEU A 68 -12.91 8.39 -19.88
N ALA A 69 -13.90 8.63 -20.75
CA ALA A 69 -13.87 8.21 -22.15
C ALA A 69 -13.79 9.43 -23.08
N ILE A 70 -12.91 9.35 -24.08
CA ILE A 70 -12.61 10.43 -25.02
C ILE A 70 -12.72 9.87 -26.45
N ASP A 71 -13.67 10.38 -27.22
CA ASP A 71 -13.97 9.88 -28.57
C ASP A 71 -14.77 10.93 -29.34
N ASP A 72 -14.39 11.25 -30.58
CA ASP A 72 -15.13 12.22 -31.40
C ASP A 72 -16.46 11.66 -31.92
N GLU A 73 -16.69 10.35 -31.80
CA GLU A 73 -17.95 9.69 -32.15
C GLU A 73 -18.92 9.61 -30.95
N ARG A 74 -19.86 10.56 -30.86
CA ARG A 74 -20.87 10.60 -29.79
C ARG A 74 -21.66 9.29 -29.61
N ILE A 75 -21.94 8.57 -30.68
CA ILE A 75 -22.65 7.28 -30.65
C ILE A 75 -21.83 6.23 -29.87
N VAL A 76 -20.51 6.23 -30.04
CA VAL A 76 -19.60 5.33 -29.32
C VAL A 76 -19.60 5.70 -27.84
N LEU A 77 -19.46 6.99 -27.50
CA LEU A 77 -19.50 7.48 -26.11
C LEU A 77 -20.80 7.10 -25.39
N ASP A 78 -21.95 7.25 -26.07
CA ASP A 78 -23.25 6.89 -25.51
C ASP A 78 -23.38 5.40 -25.24
N SER A 79 -22.90 4.56 -26.16
CA SER A 79 -22.87 3.10 -25.98
C SER A 79 -21.93 2.67 -24.84
N PHE A 80 -20.74 3.27 -24.81
CA PHE A 80 -19.72 3.01 -23.79
C PHE A 80 -20.24 3.34 -22.38
N ARG A 81 -20.80 4.55 -22.22
CA ARG A 81 -21.42 5.01 -20.98
C ARG A 81 -22.56 4.09 -20.54
N LYS A 82 -23.52 3.80 -21.43
CA LYS A 82 -24.69 2.95 -21.13
C LYS A 82 -24.24 1.59 -20.59
N THR A 83 -23.28 0.96 -21.27
CA THR A 83 -22.75 -0.35 -20.87
C THR A 83 -22.10 -0.31 -19.49
N LEU A 84 -21.18 0.60 -19.23
CA LEU A 84 -20.38 0.59 -18.00
C LEU A 84 -21.12 1.12 -16.78
N VAL A 85 -22.03 2.08 -16.93
CA VAL A 85 -22.82 2.57 -15.80
C VAL A 85 -23.73 1.46 -15.25
N LEU A 86 -24.32 0.62 -16.12
CA LEU A 86 -25.13 -0.52 -15.68
C LEU A 86 -24.33 -1.51 -14.83
N GLU A 87 -23.03 -1.63 -15.12
CA GLU A 87 -22.09 -2.45 -14.34
C GLU A 87 -21.59 -1.79 -13.05
N GLY A 88 -21.92 -0.51 -12.83
CA GLY A 88 -21.62 0.24 -11.61
C GLY A 88 -20.32 1.02 -11.65
N PHE A 89 -19.87 1.42 -12.83
CA PHE A 89 -18.78 2.37 -13.00
C PHE A 89 -19.33 3.80 -13.06
N ALA A 90 -18.59 4.77 -12.52
CA ALA A 90 -18.86 6.18 -12.78
C ALA A 90 -18.14 6.57 -14.08
N VAL A 91 -18.86 7.21 -15.00
CA VAL A 91 -18.36 7.46 -16.36
C VAL A 91 -18.57 8.91 -16.75
N ASP A 92 -17.48 9.58 -17.09
CA ASP A 92 -17.45 10.87 -17.79
C ASP A 92 -17.08 10.62 -19.25
N THR A 93 -17.75 11.32 -20.17
CA THR A 93 -17.40 11.28 -21.60
C THR A 93 -17.20 12.67 -22.15
N VAL A 94 -16.23 12.82 -23.06
CA VAL A 94 -15.96 14.06 -23.81
C VAL A 94 -15.55 13.73 -25.25
N GLU A 95 -15.77 14.68 -26.15
CA GLU A 95 -15.55 14.51 -27.60
C GLU A 95 -14.13 14.90 -28.06
N THR A 96 -13.31 15.50 -27.19
CA THR A 96 -11.95 15.92 -27.57
C THR A 96 -10.89 15.65 -26.50
N GLY A 97 -9.65 15.42 -26.93
CA GLY A 97 -8.52 15.20 -26.02
C GLY A 97 -8.27 16.37 -25.07
N ALA A 98 -8.40 17.61 -25.53
CA ALA A 98 -8.19 18.82 -24.72
C ALA A 98 -9.18 18.90 -23.55
N GLU A 99 -10.44 18.57 -23.81
CA GLU A 99 -11.48 18.50 -22.78
C GLU A 99 -11.19 17.40 -21.75
N GLY A 100 -10.74 16.24 -22.21
CA GLY A 100 -10.35 15.13 -21.34
C GLY A 100 -9.19 15.49 -20.41
N LEU A 101 -8.16 16.17 -20.93
CA LEU A 101 -7.03 16.64 -20.13
C LEU A 101 -7.44 17.70 -19.09
N ASN A 102 -8.36 18.61 -19.44
CA ASN A 102 -8.89 19.59 -18.50
C ASN A 102 -9.65 18.92 -17.33
N LEU A 103 -10.41 17.86 -17.62
CA LEU A 103 -11.10 17.09 -16.59
C LEU A 103 -10.14 16.31 -15.69
N LEU A 104 -9.11 15.70 -16.26
CA LEU A 104 -8.05 15.00 -15.50
C LEU A 104 -7.30 15.92 -14.52
N ALA A 105 -7.20 17.21 -14.82
CA ALA A 105 -6.61 18.19 -13.91
C ALA A 105 -7.52 18.53 -12.73
N LYS A 106 -8.84 18.38 -12.88
CA LYS A 106 -9.85 18.79 -11.89
C LYS A 106 -10.41 17.63 -11.07
N ARG A 107 -10.31 16.39 -11.58
CA ARG A 107 -10.93 15.21 -10.99
C ARG A 107 -10.03 14.00 -11.05
N GLU A 108 -10.32 13.04 -10.19
CA GLU A 108 -9.63 11.76 -10.14
C GLU A 108 -10.32 10.71 -11.01
N TYR A 109 -9.52 9.99 -11.77
CA TYR A 109 -9.93 8.89 -12.62
C TYR A 109 -9.00 7.70 -12.40
N ASP A 110 -9.54 6.50 -12.49
CA ASP A 110 -8.75 5.26 -12.47
C ASP A 110 -8.28 4.88 -13.86
N PHE A 111 -9.18 5.08 -14.83
CA PHE A 111 -8.97 4.72 -16.23
C PHE A 111 -9.31 5.88 -17.16
N VAL A 112 -8.50 6.01 -18.20
CA VAL A 112 -8.78 6.88 -19.36
C VAL A 112 -8.87 5.98 -20.58
N PHE A 113 -10.02 6.00 -21.24
CA PHE A 113 -10.21 5.40 -22.55
C PHE A 113 -10.19 6.51 -23.59
N THR A 114 -9.32 6.41 -24.59
CA THR A 114 -9.24 7.45 -25.63
C THR A 114 -9.20 6.80 -27.00
N ASP A 115 -9.96 7.36 -27.96
CA ASP A 115 -9.82 6.95 -29.34
C ASP A 115 -8.41 7.31 -29.85
N LEU A 116 -7.83 6.45 -30.67
CA LEU A 116 -6.49 6.65 -31.23
C LEU A 116 -6.46 7.80 -32.24
N LYS A 117 -7.53 8.00 -33.00
CA LYS A 117 -7.59 8.92 -34.14
C LYS A 117 -8.71 9.94 -33.94
N MET A 118 -8.35 11.05 -33.30
CA MET A 118 -9.24 12.19 -33.12
C MET A 118 -8.68 13.46 -33.77
N PRO A 119 -9.54 14.42 -34.15
CA PRO A 119 -9.11 15.72 -34.65
C PRO A 119 -8.30 16.52 -33.62
N ASN A 120 -7.32 17.30 -34.11
CA ASN A 120 -6.46 18.21 -33.34
C ASN A 120 -5.47 17.54 -32.37
N MET A 121 -5.94 16.64 -31.51
CA MET A 121 -5.13 15.91 -30.53
C MET A 121 -5.52 14.44 -30.57
N ASP A 122 -4.57 13.58 -30.94
CA ASP A 122 -4.82 12.16 -31.09
C ASP A 122 -4.67 11.40 -29.75
N GLY A 123 -5.07 10.12 -29.72
CA GLY A 123 -5.05 9.33 -28.50
C GLY A 123 -3.65 9.06 -27.95
N LEU A 124 -2.62 9.09 -28.79
CA LEU A 124 -1.22 8.96 -28.35
C LEU A 124 -0.76 10.22 -27.63
N ASP A 125 -1.13 11.39 -28.14
CA ASP A 125 -0.81 12.67 -27.50
C ASP A 125 -1.55 12.83 -26.17
N VAL A 126 -2.81 12.40 -26.10
CA VAL A 126 -3.52 12.26 -24.82
C VAL A 126 -2.75 11.33 -23.89
N THR A 127 -2.38 10.13 -24.34
CA THR A 127 -1.65 9.15 -23.52
C THR A 127 -0.37 9.73 -22.92
N LYS A 128 0.46 10.40 -23.74
CA LYS A 128 1.69 11.06 -23.27
C LYS A 128 1.40 12.11 -22.22
N ALA A 129 0.41 12.97 -22.45
CA ALA A 129 0.04 14.04 -21.52
C ALA A 129 -0.49 13.47 -20.20
N VAL A 130 -1.38 12.47 -20.25
CA VAL A 130 -1.88 11.80 -19.04
C VAL A 130 -0.74 11.14 -18.27
N LYS A 131 0.14 10.39 -18.93
CA LYS A 131 1.24 9.69 -18.26
C LYS A 131 2.31 10.60 -17.69
N HIS A 132 2.46 11.80 -18.26
CA HIS A 132 3.34 12.82 -17.72
C HIS A 132 2.79 13.44 -16.42
N VAL A 133 1.49 13.74 -16.36
CA VAL A 133 0.86 14.45 -15.23
C VAL A 133 0.34 13.49 -14.15
N ARG A 134 -0.16 12.33 -14.57
CA ARG A 134 -0.86 11.32 -13.76
C ARG A 134 -0.40 9.89 -14.13
N PRO A 135 0.84 9.51 -13.79
CA PRO A 135 1.37 8.17 -14.12
C PRO A 135 0.60 7.02 -13.44
N ASP A 136 -0.16 7.33 -12.38
CA ASP A 136 -1.03 6.44 -11.63
C ASP A 136 -2.30 6.01 -12.41
N VAL A 137 -2.70 6.76 -13.42
CA VAL A 137 -3.92 6.51 -14.21
C VAL A 137 -3.62 5.52 -15.32
N ASP A 138 -4.47 4.50 -15.48
CA ASP A 138 -4.32 3.52 -16.55
C ASP A 138 -5.00 4.01 -17.84
N VAL A 139 -4.20 4.22 -18.90
CA VAL A 139 -4.70 4.71 -20.20
C VAL A 139 -4.89 3.53 -21.13
N ILE A 140 -6.07 3.41 -21.74
CA ILE A 140 -6.42 2.37 -22.71
C ILE A 140 -6.80 3.05 -24.03
N LEU A 141 -6.20 2.59 -25.11
CA LEU A 141 -6.54 3.10 -26.44
C LEU A 141 -7.72 2.33 -27.03
N ILE A 142 -8.64 3.04 -27.65
CA ILE A 142 -9.72 2.46 -28.43
C ILE A 142 -9.47 2.80 -29.90
N THR A 143 -9.60 1.86 -30.84
CA THR A 143 -9.41 2.18 -32.27
C THR A 143 -10.13 1.22 -33.20
N GLY A 144 -10.74 1.75 -34.27
CA GLY A 144 -11.27 0.93 -35.38
C GLY A 144 -10.20 0.45 -36.37
N HIS A 145 -9.01 1.05 -36.36
CA HIS A 145 -7.90 0.74 -37.26
C HIS A 145 -6.64 0.41 -36.47
N ALA A 146 -6.69 -0.72 -35.74
CA ALA A 146 -5.54 -1.20 -34.99
C ALA A 146 -4.42 -1.64 -35.96
N THR A 147 -3.26 -0.98 -35.89
CA THR A 147 -2.03 -1.44 -36.57
C THR A 147 -1.00 -1.87 -35.54
N VAL A 148 -0.14 -2.82 -35.91
CA VAL A 148 0.95 -3.29 -35.04
C VAL A 148 1.86 -2.13 -34.63
N GLU A 149 2.15 -1.21 -35.55
CA GLU A 149 2.98 -0.04 -35.28
C GLU A 149 2.36 0.90 -34.23
N SER A 150 1.07 1.23 -34.38
CA SER A 150 0.35 2.04 -33.38
C SER A 150 0.27 1.38 -32.01
N ALA A 151 0.14 0.05 -31.95
CA ALA A 151 0.10 -0.69 -30.69
C ALA A 151 1.48 -0.68 -30.00
N VAL A 152 2.56 -0.83 -30.77
CA VAL A 152 3.93 -0.75 -30.24
C VAL A 152 4.20 0.64 -29.67
N ASP A 153 3.83 1.69 -30.38
CA ASP A 153 4.04 3.07 -29.91
C ASP A 153 3.19 3.41 -28.70
N ALA A 154 1.93 2.97 -28.65
CA ALA A 154 1.08 3.10 -27.48
C ALA A 154 1.72 2.54 -26.21
N MET A 155 2.26 1.31 -26.29
CA MET A 155 2.91 0.65 -25.16
C MET A 155 4.20 1.38 -24.76
N LYS A 156 4.98 1.91 -25.71
CA LYS A 156 6.17 2.73 -25.40
C LYS A 156 5.83 3.97 -24.59
N TYR A 157 4.68 4.60 -24.88
CA TYR A 157 4.23 5.81 -24.16
C TYR A 157 3.46 5.49 -22.86
N GLY A 158 3.41 4.21 -22.46
CA GLY A 158 2.86 3.79 -21.18
C GLY A 158 1.35 3.51 -21.18
N ALA A 159 0.72 3.34 -22.35
CA ALA A 159 -0.62 2.79 -22.41
C ALA A 159 -0.65 1.40 -21.74
N LEU A 160 -1.74 1.09 -21.05
CA LEU A 160 -1.93 -0.20 -20.39
C LEU A 160 -2.22 -1.29 -21.44
N ASP A 161 -3.12 -0.99 -22.37
CA ASP A 161 -3.58 -1.92 -23.41
C ASP A 161 -4.34 -1.15 -24.50
N TYR A 162 -4.82 -1.87 -25.52
CA TYR A 162 -5.72 -1.34 -26.54
C TYR A 162 -6.94 -2.24 -26.77
N VAL A 163 -8.05 -1.63 -27.19
CA VAL A 163 -9.31 -2.29 -27.55
C VAL A 163 -9.67 -1.94 -28.98
N GLN A 164 -9.94 -2.96 -29.80
CA GLN A 164 -10.34 -2.77 -31.18
C GLN A 164 -11.86 -2.51 -31.28
N LYS A 165 -12.25 -1.46 -32.00
CA LYS A 165 -13.64 -1.22 -32.43
C LYS A 165 -13.93 -2.05 -33.69
N PRO A 166 -15.17 -2.55 -33.87
CA PRO A 166 -16.28 -2.50 -32.92
C PRO A 166 -16.11 -3.53 -31.79
N PHE A 167 -16.58 -3.20 -30.59
CA PHE A 167 -16.64 -4.11 -29.45
C PHE A 167 -18.09 -4.28 -28.99
N SER A 168 -18.43 -5.48 -28.53
CA SER A 168 -19.71 -5.75 -27.88
C SER A 168 -19.73 -5.23 -26.44
N ALA A 169 -20.93 -5.10 -25.87
CA ALA A 169 -21.09 -4.70 -24.47
C ALA A 169 -20.37 -5.67 -23.51
N ASP A 170 -20.48 -6.97 -23.76
CA ASP A 170 -19.86 -8.00 -22.92
C ASP A 170 -18.33 -7.97 -23.00
N GLU A 171 -17.77 -7.76 -24.21
CA GLU A 171 -16.31 -7.61 -24.39
C GLU A 171 -15.77 -6.39 -23.65
N LEU A 172 -16.47 -5.25 -23.72
CA LEU A 172 -16.07 -4.04 -22.99
C LEU A 172 -16.10 -4.28 -21.48
N VAL A 173 -17.17 -4.89 -20.97
CA VAL A 173 -17.31 -5.17 -19.52
C VAL A 173 -16.23 -6.13 -19.03
N ASP A 174 -15.96 -7.20 -19.76
CA ASP A 174 -14.91 -8.16 -19.43
C ASP A 174 -13.52 -7.50 -19.43
N PHE A 175 -13.24 -6.69 -20.46
CA PHE A 175 -11.99 -5.95 -20.56
C PHE A 175 -11.78 -4.97 -19.39
N VAL A 176 -12.79 -4.15 -19.07
CA VAL A 176 -12.71 -3.20 -17.95
C VAL A 176 -12.58 -3.94 -16.61
N SER A 177 -13.30 -5.05 -16.43
CA SER A 177 -13.23 -5.86 -15.20
C SER A 177 -11.84 -6.48 -15.01
N LYS A 178 -11.24 -7.02 -16.07
CA LYS A 178 -9.86 -7.54 -16.05
C LYS A 178 -8.84 -6.43 -15.77
N SER A 179 -9.02 -5.27 -16.37
CA SER A 179 -8.16 -4.10 -16.16
C SER A 179 -8.24 -3.60 -14.72
N LEU A 180 -9.45 -3.53 -14.14
CA LEU A 180 -9.67 -3.20 -12.73
C LEU A 180 -8.99 -4.20 -11.80
N PHE A 181 -9.13 -5.50 -12.06
CA PHE A 181 -8.48 -6.53 -11.26
C PHE A 181 -6.95 -6.39 -11.30
N ARG A 182 -6.35 -6.18 -12.48
CA ARG A 182 -4.90 -5.94 -12.63
C ARG A 182 -4.45 -4.69 -11.90
N ARG A 183 -5.23 -3.61 -11.97
CA ARG A 183 -4.97 -2.35 -11.25
C ARG A 183 -4.99 -2.60 -9.74
N GLN A 184 -6.01 -3.28 -9.23
CA GLN A 184 -6.15 -3.59 -7.81
C GLN A 184 -5.00 -4.47 -7.31
N ASP A 185 -4.64 -5.52 -8.05
CA ASP A 185 -3.50 -6.40 -7.75
C ASP A 185 -2.17 -5.63 -7.76
N ARG A 186 -1.99 -4.70 -8.72
CA ARG A 186 -0.80 -3.82 -8.75
C ARG A 186 -0.75 -2.91 -7.54
N ILE A 187 -1.87 -2.29 -7.16
CA ILE A 187 -1.98 -1.43 -5.98
C ILE A 187 -1.74 -2.25 -4.70
N GLU A 188 -2.31 -3.44 -4.58
CA GLU A 188 -2.16 -4.33 -3.44
C GLU A 188 -0.72 -4.86 -3.30
N LYS A 189 -0.08 -5.25 -4.40
CA LYS A 189 1.34 -5.62 -4.43
C LYS A 189 2.25 -4.44 -4.09
N GLN A 190 1.88 -3.23 -4.49
CA GLN A 190 2.59 -2.01 -4.08
C GLN A 190 2.35 -1.68 -2.60
N GLN A 191 1.24 -2.11 -2.02
CA GLN A 191 0.89 -1.90 -0.61
C GLN A 191 1.43 -3.01 0.31
N THR A 192 1.74 -4.20 -0.21
CA THR A 192 2.22 -5.32 0.59
C THR A 192 3.70 -5.14 0.94
N PRO A 193 4.06 -5.07 2.24
CA PRO A 193 5.45 -4.98 2.65
C PRO A 193 6.20 -6.27 2.26
N GLN A 194 7.34 -6.12 1.57
CA GLN A 194 8.15 -7.27 1.15
C GLN A 194 9.23 -7.55 2.19
N ILE A 195 9.34 -8.80 2.67
CA ILE A 195 10.38 -9.19 3.61
C ILE A 195 11.54 -9.83 2.86
N HIS A 196 12.75 -9.31 3.08
CA HIS A 196 13.98 -9.89 2.55
C HIS A 196 14.90 -10.37 3.65
N LEU A 197 15.46 -11.57 3.46
CA LEU A 197 16.54 -12.08 4.30
C LEU A 197 17.86 -11.45 3.85
N VAL A 198 18.51 -10.72 4.76
CA VAL A 198 19.76 -10.01 4.47
C VAL A 198 20.90 -10.63 5.28
N THR A 199 22.03 -10.88 4.62
CA THR A 199 23.27 -11.28 5.31
C THR A 199 24.11 -10.05 5.61
N VAL A 200 24.98 -10.10 6.62
CA VAL A 200 25.81 -8.94 7.08
C VAL A 200 26.70 -8.33 5.96
N ALA A 201 26.84 -9.01 4.82
CA ALA A 201 27.67 -8.58 3.68
C ALA A 201 26.90 -7.99 2.48
N SER A 202 25.56 -8.04 2.46
CA SER A 202 24.77 -7.52 1.32
C SER A 202 24.48 -6.02 1.47
N SER A 203 24.73 -5.24 0.42
CA SER A 203 24.34 -3.83 0.35
C SER A 203 22.83 -3.69 0.36
N GLU A 204 22.29 -2.86 1.25
CA GLU A 204 20.85 -2.68 1.43
C GLU A 204 20.22 -1.76 0.36
N GLN A 205 18.93 -1.99 0.09
CA GLN A 205 18.11 -1.17 -0.80
C GLN A 205 17.36 -0.10 0.00
N GLU A 206 17.31 1.13 -0.51
CA GLU A 206 16.69 2.32 0.11
C GLU A 206 15.14 2.30 0.20
N SER A 207 14.47 1.22 -0.20
CA SER A 207 13.01 1.19 -0.21
C SER A 207 12.43 1.06 1.21
N ASN A 208 11.61 2.04 1.61
CA ASN A 208 10.79 2.00 2.85
C ASN A 208 9.78 0.83 2.89
N ARG A 209 9.59 0.10 1.79
CA ARG A 209 8.61 -1.00 1.67
C ARG A 209 9.21 -2.40 1.71
N VAL A 210 10.52 -2.49 1.66
CA VAL A 210 11.26 -3.75 1.86
C VAL A 210 11.68 -3.78 3.32
N PHE A 211 11.34 -4.78 4.11
CA PHE A 211 11.82 -4.93 5.48
C PHE A 211 12.91 -6.00 5.52
N ASN A 212 14.07 -5.63 6.06
CA ASN A 212 15.21 -6.54 6.12
C ASN A 212 15.16 -7.35 7.41
N VAL A 213 15.01 -8.67 7.27
CA VAL A 213 15.14 -9.61 8.38
C VAL A 213 16.56 -10.16 8.37
N PRO A 214 17.33 -10.01 9.45
CA PRO A 214 18.74 -10.38 9.39
C PRO A 214 18.89 -11.90 9.47
N ALA A 215 19.56 -12.48 8.48
CA ALA A 215 19.89 -13.89 8.48
C ALA A 215 21.01 -14.19 9.49
N GLY A 216 20.81 -15.20 10.33
CA GLY A 216 21.81 -15.64 11.31
C GLY A 216 21.89 -14.78 12.59
N VAL A 217 20.84 -14.02 12.91
CA VAL A 217 20.69 -13.32 14.20
C VAL A 217 19.37 -13.70 14.87
N PHE A 218 19.28 -13.46 16.17
CA PHE A 218 18.08 -13.59 16.99
C PHE A 218 17.34 -12.27 17.04
N VAL A 219 16.01 -12.29 17.03
CA VAL A 219 15.19 -11.08 17.05
C VAL A 219 14.23 -11.09 18.23
N SER A 220 14.23 -10.00 18.99
CA SER A 220 13.33 -9.79 20.13
C SER A 220 12.01 -9.17 19.70
N SER A 221 10.94 -9.44 20.45
CA SER A 221 9.65 -8.72 20.33
C SER A 221 9.77 -7.23 20.62
N SER A 222 10.88 -6.79 21.22
CA SER A 222 11.19 -5.39 21.47
C SER A 222 11.98 -4.71 20.36
N HIS A 223 11.99 -5.30 19.16
CA HIS A 223 12.62 -4.73 17.97
C HIS A 223 14.14 -4.49 18.08
N ALA A 224 14.81 -5.37 18.83
CA ALA A 224 16.26 -5.45 18.89
C ALA A 224 16.73 -6.78 18.28
N TRP A 225 17.77 -6.73 17.45
CA TRP A 225 18.46 -7.93 16.98
C TRP A 225 19.65 -8.24 17.88
N ALA A 226 19.96 -9.53 18.03
CA ALA A 226 21.05 -10.05 18.84
C ALA A 226 21.85 -11.08 18.03
N LYS A 227 23.16 -10.87 17.89
CA LYS A 227 24.08 -11.77 17.21
C LYS A 227 25.14 -12.27 18.18
N ILE A 228 25.27 -13.58 18.28
CA ILE A 228 26.29 -14.22 19.11
C ILE A 228 27.62 -14.21 18.34
N GLU A 229 28.65 -13.66 18.96
CA GLU A 229 30.02 -13.68 18.43
C GLU A 229 30.74 -14.96 18.85
N VAL A 230 31.80 -15.32 18.11
CA VAL A 230 32.65 -16.48 18.43
C VAL A 230 33.27 -16.36 19.82
N THR A 231 33.43 -15.13 20.34
CA THR A 231 33.90 -14.83 21.70
C THR A 231 32.88 -15.16 22.80
N GLY A 232 31.64 -15.47 22.45
CA GLY A 232 30.52 -15.65 23.39
C GLY A 232 29.84 -14.35 23.80
N GLU A 233 30.32 -13.18 23.35
CA GLU A 233 29.61 -11.92 23.51
C GLU A 233 28.39 -11.86 22.58
N VAL A 234 27.35 -11.16 23.01
CA VAL A 234 26.16 -10.87 22.22
C VAL A 234 26.25 -9.43 21.74
N ARG A 235 26.35 -9.25 20.42
CA ARG A 235 26.22 -7.94 19.77
C ARG A 235 24.74 -7.63 19.56
N ILE A 236 24.31 -6.44 19.97
CA ILE A 236 22.91 -6.02 19.91
C ILE A 236 22.80 -4.75 19.06
N GLY A 237 21.72 -4.63 18.30
CA GLY A 237 21.38 -3.40 17.58
C GLY A 237 19.88 -3.24 17.37
N LEU A 238 19.50 -2.12 16.76
CA LEU A 238 18.13 -1.80 16.43
C LEU A 238 17.72 -2.48 15.11
N ASP A 239 16.51 -3.01 15.04
CA ASP A 239 16.01 -3.58 13.80
C ASP A 239 15.61 -2.53 12.73
N ASP A 240 15.52 -2.99 11.49
CA ASP A 240 15.20 -2.14 10.34
C ASP A 240 13.74 -1.65 10.34
N LEU A 241 12.84 -2.37 11.02
CA LEU A 241 11.42 -1.98 11.13
C LEU A 241 11.27 -0.72 11.96
N VAL A 242 11.94 -0.61 13.12
CA VAL A 242 11.89 0.61 13.95
C VAL A 242 12.38 1.80 13.15
N ARG A 243 13.53 1.65 12.48
CA ARG A 243 14.11 2.73 11.68
C ARG A 243 13.16 3.21 10.59
N LYS A 244 12.60 2.28 9.81
CA LYS A 244 11.66 2.60 8.72
C LYS A 244 10.35 3.17 9.23
N THR A 245 9.94 2.82 10.45
CA THR A 245 8.72 3.33 11.06
C THR A 245 8.92 4.72 11.65
N LEU A 246 9.98 4.94 12.44
CA LEU A 246 10.22 6.22 13.10
C LEU A 246 10.75 7.31 12.15
N GLY A 247 11.37 6.93 11.04
CA GLY A 247 11.98 7.86 10.09
C GLY A 247 13.32 8.39 10.61
N GLU A 248 13.50 9.71 10.55
CA GLU A 248 14.72 10.38 11.01
C GLU A 248 14.89 10.27 12.54
N ILE A 249 16.12 9.98 12.97
CA ILE A 249 16.54 9.87 14.37
C ILE A 249 17.63 10.93 14.59
N ASP A 250 17.44 11.80 15.57
CA ASP A 250 18.38 12.90 15.85
C ASP A 250 19.53 12.47 16.76
N ALA A 251 19.24 11.58 17.72
CA ALA A 251 20.22 11.15 18.71
C ALA A 251 19.89 9.76 19.29
N ILE A 252 20.92 9.09 19.79
CA ILE A 252 20.80 7.85 20.57
C ILE A 252 21.55 8.00 21.90
N ILE A 253 20.92 7.53 22.99
CA ILE A 253 21.55 7.39 24.31
C ILE A 253 21.98 5.94 24.46
N LEU A 254 23.29 5.72 24.44
CA LEU A 254 23.92 4.42 24.59
C LEU A 254 23.95 3.97 26.06
N PRO A 255 23.97 2.64 26.34
CA PRO A 255 24.19 2.13 27.69
C PRO A 255 25.60 2.45 28.20
N LYS A 256 25.80 2.44 29.51
CA LYS A 256 27.15 2.62 30.08
C LYS A 256 27.93 1.31 30.04
N VAL A 257 29.17 1.35 29.56
CA VAL A 257 30.08 0.20 29.66
C VAL A 257 30.27 -0.19 31.13
N GLY A 258 30.24 -1.49 31.41
CA GLY A 258 30.31 -2.05 32.76
C GLY A 258 28.97 -2.15 33.49
N SER A 259 27.89 -1.58 32.96
CA SER A 259 26.55 -1.73 33.55
C SER A 259 25.97 -3.13 33.36
N THR A 260 25.13 -3.56 34.30
CA THR A 260 24.41 -4.83 34.23
C THR A 260 23.00 -4.61 33.71
N LEU A 261 22.58 -5.47 32.77
CA LEU A 261 21.29 -5.46 32.11
C LEU A 261 20.47 -6.67 32.54
N SER A 262 19.16 -6.46 32.68
CA SER A 262 18.15 -7.51 32.78
C SER A 262 17.36 -7.60 31.47
N ILE A 263 16.84 -8.78 31.15
CA ILE A 263 15.86 -8.93 30.06
C ILE A 263 14.69 -7.97 30.32
N GLY A 264 14.23 -7.27 29.29
CA GLY A 264 13.15 -6.29 29.41
C GLY A 264 13.58 -4.96 30.04
N GLY A 265 14.77 -4.88 30.65
CA GLY A 265 15.32 -3.64 31.20
C GLY A 265 15.79 -2.70 30.09
N ARG A 266 15.78 -1.39 30.33
CA ARG A 266 16.17 -0.38 29.32
C ARG A 266 17.63 -0.57 28.88
N LEU A 267 17.83 -0.77 27.57
CA LEU A 267 19.15 -0.92 26.94
C LEU A 267 19.68 0.40 26.39
N PHE A 268 18.92 1.04 25.50
CA PHE A 268 19.26 2.31 24.88
C PHE A 268 18.01 3.15 24.69
N THR A 269 18.17 4.41 24.27
CA THR A 269 17.05 5.31 24.01
C THR A 269 17.29 6.10 22.74
N VAL A 270 16.28 6.17 21.88
CA VAL A 270 16.33 6.87 20.59
C VAL A 270 15.52 8.16 20.72
N LYS A 271 16.02 9.27 20.15
CA LYS A 271 15.43 10.60 20.28
C LYS A 271 15.19 11.26 18.93
N ARG A 272 14.13 12.07 18.89
CA ARG A 272 13.84 13.02 17.81
C ARG A 272 13.08 14.22 18.37
N GLY A 273 13.67 15.41 18.27
CA GLY A 273 13.17 16.60 18.96
C GLY A 273 12.93 16.32 20.45
N GLU A 274 11.70 16.55 20.91
CA GLU A 274 11.27 16.30 22.30
C GLU A 274 10.88 14.83 22.57
N HIS A 275 10.77 14.00 21.53
CA HIS A 275 10.37 12.60 21.68
C HIS A 275 11.55 11.70 22.05
N SER A 276 11.26 10.71 22.89
CA SER A 276 12.26 9.77 23.40
C SER A 276 11.64 8.40 23.60
N ILE A 277 12.20 7.37 22.96
CA ILE A 277 11.72 5.98 23.02
C ILE A 277 12.82 5.09 23.58
N ALA A 278 12.53 4.41 24.68
CA ALA A 278 13.45 3.48 25.33
C ALA A 278 13.25 2.05 24.80
N PHE A 279 14.33 1.41 24.37
CA PHE A 279 14.31 0.04 23.87
C PHE A 279 14.84 -0.92 24.94
N PRO A 280 14.11 -2.00 25.26
CA PRO A 280 14.53 -2.94 26.28
C PRO A 280 15.53 -3.97 25.75
N SER A 281 16.33 -4.51 26.66
CA SER A 281 17.39 -5.46 26.38
C SER A 281 16.80 -6.85 26.06
N PRO A 282 17.25 -7.48 24.95
CA PRO A 282 16.85 -8.84 24.60
C PRO A 282 17.56 -9.92 25.44
N VAL A 283 18.66 -9.57 26.12
CA VAL A 283 19.50 -10.50 26.90
C VAL A 283 19.89 -9.89 28.24
N ALA A 284 20.15 -10.72 29.24
CA ALA A 284 20.69 -10.29 30.53
C ALA A 284 22.22 -10.45 30.54
N GLY A 285 22.94 -9.48 31.09
CA GLY A 285 24.39 -9.54 31.09
C GLY A 285 25.08 -8.23 31.42
N ARG A 286 26.40 -8.19 31.27
CA ARG A 286 27.20 -6.99 31.48
C ARG A 286 27.57 -6.35 30.14
N VAL A 287 27.34 -5.05 30.00
CA VAL A 287 27.78 -4.30 28.82
C VAL A 287 29.30 -4.24 28.80
N THR A 288 29.92 -4.82 27.78
CA THR A 288 31.38 -4.83 27.62
C THR A 288 31.86 -3.72 26.71
N ARG A 289 31.07 -3.37 25.69
CA ARG A 289 31.39 -2.35 24.70
C ARG A 289 30.14 -1.65 24.20
N VAL A 290 30.28 -0.41 23.78
CA VAL A 290 29.27 0.33 23.02
C VAL A 290 29.88 0.84 21.72
N ASN A 291 29.03 1.23 20.78
CA ASN A 291 29.45 1.82 19.54
C ASN A 291 29.47 3.34 19.65
N ASP A 292 30.59 3.88 20.14
CA ASP A 292 30.77 5.32 20.38
C ASP A 292 30.59 6.15 19.09
N ASP A 293 30.82 5.55 17.91
CA ASP A 293 30.57 6.20 16.62
C ASP A 293 29.12 6.70 16.47
N LEU A 294 28.15 6.10 17.17
CA LEU A 294 26.75 6.50 17.11
C LEU A 294 26.44 7.81 17.87
N GLU A 295 27.35 8.30 18.71
CA GLU A 295 27.18 9.61 19.37
C GLU A 295 27.29 10.75 18.35
N ASP A 296 28.22 10.63 17.41
CA ASP A 296 28.48 11.64 16.37
C ASP A 296 27.89 11.28 15.01
N ARG A 297 27.61 10.00 14.74
CA ARG A 297 27.13 9.49 13.44
C ARG A 297 25.92 8.58 13.58
N VAL A 298 24.79 9.15 13.98
CA VAL A 298 23.51 8.45 14.10
C VAL A 298 23.05 7.86 12.76
N GLU A 299 23.47 8.44 11.63
CA GLU A 299 23.18 7.94 10.28
C GLU A 299 23.73 6.52 10.01
N LEU A 300 24.66 6.01 10.83
CA LEU A 300 25.12 4.62 10.74
C LEU A 300 24.00 3.61 11.01
N LEU A 301 22.97 3.99 11.81
CA LEU A 301 21.76 3.19 11.98
C LEU A 301 21.00 3.01 10.66
N ARG A 302 21.15 3.95 9.71
CA ARG A 302 20.52 3.92 8.40
C ARG A 302 21.36 3.25 7.33
N ILE A 303 22.67 3.41 7.36
CA ILE A 303 23.56 2.93 6.30
C ILE A 303 23.72 1.41 6.34
N ASN A 304 23.89 0.83 7.53
CA ASN A 304 24.01 -0.62 7.70
C ASN A 304 23.75 -0.99 9.18
N PRO A 305 22.47 -1.11 9.58
CA PRO A 305 22.08 -1.36 10.97
C PRO A 305 22.66 -2.66 11.55
N LEU A 306 22.91 -3.66 10.70
CA LEU A 306 23.40 -4.99 11.10
C LEU A 306 24.93 -5.11 11.14
N GLY A 307 25.61 -4.22 10.41
CA GLY A 307 27.06 -4.14 10.34
C GLY A 307 27.60 -3.06 11.27
N VAL A 308 27.60 -1.81 10.78
CA VAL A 308 28.21 -0.67 11.49
C VAL A 308 27.25 0.04 12.45
N GLY A 309 25.95 -0.20 12.34
CA GLY A 309 24.91 0.36 13.22
C GLY A 309 24.61 -0.47 14.48
N TRP A 310 25.52 -1.35 14.91
CA TRP A 310 25.38 -2.07 16.18
C TRP A 310 25.44 -1.07 17.35
N ILE A 311 24.76 -1.37 18.46
CA ILE A 311 24.62 -0.44 19.60
C ILE A 311 25.59 -0.80 20.71
N CYS A 312 25.59 -2.06 21.13
CA CYS A 312 26.44 -2.53 22.21
C CYS A 312 26.80 -4.01 22.11
N LYS A 313 27.83 -4.41 22.85
CA LYS A 313 28.13 -5.81 23.14
C LYS A 313 27.87 -6.10 24.61
N VAL A 314 27.27 -7.24 24.85
CA VAL A 314 26.92 -7.72 26.18
C VAL A 314 27.57 -9.07 26.39
N HIS A 315 28.24 -9.25 27.53
CA HIS A 315 28.61 -10.57 28.00
C HIS A 315 27.40 -11.18 28.74
N PRO A 316 26.75 -12.20 28.17
CA PRO A 316 25.50 -12.70 28.71
C PRO A 316 25.73 -13.49 30.00
N ASN A 317 24.80 -13.40 30.95
CA ASN A 317 24.85 -14.20 32.19
C ASN A 317 24.44 -15.65 31.93
N ASN A 318 23.37 -15.86 31.15
CA ASN A 318 22.85 -17.18 30.79
C ASN A 318 22.25 -17.15 29.39
N ILE A 319 23.11 -17.27 28.38
CA ILE A 319 22.71 -17.15 26.98
C ILE A 319 21.63 -18.17 26.58
N THR A 320 21.69 -19.40 27.10
CA THR A 320 20.75 -20.46 26.74
C THR A 320 19.32 -20.13 27.15
N ALA A 321 19.15 -19.57 28.36
CA ALA A 321 17.83 -19.13 28.83
C ALA A 321 17.33 -17.94 28.01
N ASP A 322 18.20 -16.97 27.75
CA ASP A 322 17.85 -15.74 27.03
C ASP A 322 17.39 -16.04 25.58
N LEU A 323 18.08 -16.95 24.88
CA LEU A 323 17.77 -17.33 23.50
C LEU A 323 16.40 -17.98 23.32
N SER A 324 15.87 -18.65 24.34
CA SER A 324 14.55 -19.28 24.27
C SER A 324 13.40 -18.29 24.08
N SER A 325 13.63 -17.02 24.43
CA SER A 325 12.66 -15.93 24.27
C SER A 325 12.77 -15.19 22.94
N LEU A 326 13.79 -15.50 22.13
CA LEU A 326 14.10 -14.80 20.88
C LEU A 326 13.69 -15.63 19.66
N ARG A 327 13.34 -14.94 18.57
CA ARG A 327 12.86 -15.55 17.32
C ARG A 327 13.98 -15.68 16.29
N ILE A 328 13.95 -16.76 15.50
CA ILE A 328 14.90 -17.01 14.39
C ILE A 328 14.19 -17.67 13.20
N GLY A 329 14.79 -17.59 12.02
CA GLY A 329 14.31 -18.30 10.83
C GLY A 329 12.87 -17.95 10.46
N ALA A 330 12.05 -18.96 10.18
CA ALA A 330 10.65 -18.78 9.79
C ALA A 330 9.81 -18.06 10.85
N ASP A 331 10.10 -18.27 12.13
CA ASP A 331 9.38 -17.62 13.24
C ASP A 331 9.69 -16.12 13.30
N ALA A 332 10.93 -15.72 13.00
CA ALA A 332 11.29 -14.31 12.87
C ALA A 332 10.57 -13.68 11.68
N ILE A 333 10.56 -14.34 10.52
CA ILE A 333 9.88 -13.85 9.30
C ILE A 333 8.39 -13.62 9.56
N SER A 334 7.69 -14.63 10.08
CA SER A 334 6.25 -14.54 10.39
C SER A 334 5.94 -13.42 11.39
N TRP A 335 6.80 -13.24 12.40
CA TRP A 335 6.67 -12.12 13.32
C TRP A 335 6.85 -10.76 12.63
N TYR A 336 7.88 -10.57 11.80
CA TYR A 336 8.05 -9.34 11.02
C TYR A 336 6.89 -9.08 10.06
N GLU A 337 6.27 -10.11 9.46
CA GLU A 337 5.07 -9.93 8.64
C GLU A 337 3.92 -9.35 9.46
N SER A 338 3.76 -9.84 10.69
CA SER A 338 2.74 -9.34 11.61
C SER A 338 3.03 -7.91 12.06
N GLU A 339 4.29 -7.56 12.36
CA GLU A 339 4.68 -6.21 12.75
C GLU A 339 4.57 -5.23 11.58
N ALA A 340 4.97 -5.62 10.37
CA ALA A 340 4.85 -4.78 9.17
C ALA A 340 3.38 -4.46 8.85
N LYS A 341 2.46 -5.40 9.08
CA LYS A 341 1.00 -5.13 8.96
C LYS A 341 0.53 -4.08 9.96
N LYS A 342 1.01 -4.12 11.22
CA LYS A 342 0.70 -3.10 12.23
C LYS A 342 1.23 -1.72 11.82
N VAL A 343 2.41 -1.66 11.17
CA VAL A 343 2.95 -0.40 10.63
C VAL A 343 1.98 0.19 9.61
N VAL A 344 1.51 -0.60 8.64
CA VAL A 344 0.54 -0.14 7.62
C VAL A 344 -0.75 0.34 8.27
N GLU A 345 -1.29 -0.42 9.24
CA GLU A 345 -2.52 -0.05 9.95
C GLU A 345 -2.35 1.24 10.76
N MET A 346 -1.22 1.41 11.45
CA MET A 346 -0.90 2.62 12.21
C MET A 346 -0.86 3.86 11.31
N HIS A 347 -0.16 3.78 10.17
CA HIS A 347 -0.12 4.89 9.19
C HIS A 347 -1.53 5.21 8.66
N ALA A 348 -2.32 4.20 8.33
CA ALA A 348 -3.70 4.39 7.86
C ALA A 348 -4.61 5.02 8.94
N ARG A 349 -4.36 4.77 10.23
CA ARG A 349 -5.09 5.42 11.33
C ARG A 349 -4.70 6.88 11.52
N ILE A 350 -3.41 7.21 11.38
CA ILE A 350 -2.90 8.57 11.49
C ILE A 350 -3.46 9.44 10.37
N HIS A 351 -3.40 8.97 9.11
CA HIS A 351 -3.98 9.69 7.97
C HIS A 351 -5.49 9.90 8.09
N ARG A 352 -6.26 8.87 8.50
CA ARG A 352 -7.72 9.01 8.72
C ARG A 352 -8.09 9.95 9.88
N GLY A 353 -7.20 10.13 10.85
CA GLY A 353 -7.41 11.02 12.00
C GLY A 353 -7.17 12.49 11.67
N GLU A 354 -6.33 12.79 10.68
CA GLU A 354 -6.11 14.15 10.16
C GLU A 354 -7.32 14.65 9.36
N ASP A 355 -8.04 13.76 8.68
CA ASP A 355 -9.22 14.08 7.85
C ASP A 355 -10.45 14.59 8.65
N HIS A 356 -10.44 14.57 9.98
CA HIS A 356 -11.56 15.02 10.82
C HIS A 356 -11.45 16.47 11.33
N ASN A 357 -10.34 17.17 11.05
CA ASN A 357 -10.24 18.61 11.28
C ASN A 357 -10.43 19.34 9.95
N GLY A 358 -11.63 19.89 9.73
CA GLY A 358 -12.12 20.33 8.44
C GLY A 358 -11.20 21.29 7.67
N THR A 359 -10.65 20.79 6.57
CA THR A 359 -10.57 21.41 5.23
C THR A 359 -10.00 20.34 4.30
N ALA A 360 -10.82 19.84 3.38
CA ALA A 360 -10.40 18.86 2.38
C ALA A 360 -9.51 19.54 1.33
N GLU A 361 -8.22 19.63 1.59
CA GLU A 361 -7.20 19.77 0.55
C GLU A 361 -6.50 18.41 0.40
N VAL A 362 -6.74 17.76 -0.74
CA VAL A 362 -6.04 16.55 -1.17
C VAL A 362 -4.58 16.92 -1.41
N ARG A 363 -3.72 16.72 -0.40
CA ARG A 363 -2.27 16.83 -0.55
C ARG A 363 -1.75 15.56 -1.22
N GLN A 364 -1.09 15.74 -2.37
CA GLN A 364 -0.32 14.71 -3.05
C GLN A 364 0.62 14.01 -2.07
N ALA A 365 0.75 12.68 -2.23
CA ALA A 365 1.75 11.87 -1.56
C ALA A 365 3.17 12.25 -2.04
N THR A 366 3.66 13.38 -1.53
CA THR A 366 5.06 13.78 -1.62
C THR A 366 5.86 13.00 -0.58
N SER A 367 7.06 12.57 -0.94
CA SER A 367 7.96 11.67 -0.20
C SER A 367 8.54 12.23 1.12
N THR A 368 7.80 13.08 1.80
CA THR A 368 8.14 13.68 3.09
C THR A 368 6.94 13.46 3.99
N ILE A 369 7.11 12.57 4.98
CA ILE A 369 6.17 12.44 6.10
C ILE A 369 5.99 13.86 6.67
N ASP A 370 4.78 14.40 6.61
CA ASP A 370 4.45 15.72 7.17
C ASP A 370 4.91 15.73 8.64
N ALA A 371 5.45 16.85 9.13
CA ALA A 371 6.02 16.93 10.48
C ALA A 371 5.01 16.52 11.56
N ALA A 372 3.73 16.79 11.33
CA ALA A 372 2.62 16.36 12.17
C ALA A 372 2.39 14.84 12.16
N ALA A 373 2.40 14.21 10.98
CA ALA A 373 2.29 12.76 10.86
C ALA A 373 3.50 12.06 11.52
N ALA A 374 4.69 12.64 11.38
CA ALA A 374 5.90 12.17 12.03
C ALA A 374 5.80 12.22 13.57
N ASP A 375 5.28 13.31 14.14
CA ASP A 375 5.02 13.46 15.57
C ASP A 375 4.03 12.40 16.10
N ALA A 376 2.93 12.20 15.35
CA ALA A 376 1.92 11.20 15.68
C ALA A 376 2.48 9.76 15.69
N ILE A 377 3.36 9.43 14.74
CA ILE A 377 4.06 8.13 14.70
C ILE A 377 4.91 7.93 15.95
N TRP A 378 5.74 8.92 16.30
CA TRP A 378 6.64 8.83 17.46
C TRP A 378 5.85 8.65 18.78
N LYS A 379 4.69 9.31 18.90
CA LYS A 379 3.81 9.17 20.07
C LYS A 379 3.10 7.82 20.14
N ALA A 380 2.68 7.28 18.99
CA ALA A 380 1.95 6.01 18.93
C ALA A 380 2.87 4.77 19.06
N PHE A 381 4.11 4.88 18.58
CA PHE A 381 5.02 3.74 18.41
C PHE A 381 5.18 2.86 19.66
N PRO A 382 5.49 3.39 20.86
CA PRO A 382 5.70 2.54 22.04
C PRO A 382 4.45 1.74 22.42
N GLY A 383 3.27 2.34 22.24
CA GLY A 383 1.99 1.71 22.50
C GLY A 383 1.57 0.66 21.46
N VAL A 384 2.23 0.58 20.31
CA VAL A 384 1.91 -0.43 19.28
C VAL A 384 2.96 -1.55 19.25
N PHE A 385 4.24 -1.18 19.41
CA PHE A 385 5.38 -2.06 19.14
C PHE A 385 6.19 -2.44 20.38
N LEU A 386 6.08 -1.69 21.47
CA LEU A 386 6.86 -1.94 22.70
C LEU A 386 6.00 -2.37 23.89
N GLN A 387 4.74 -2.76 23.65
CA GLN A 387 3.91 -3.34 24.70
C GLN A 387 4.50 -4.67 25.14
N THR A 388 5.07 -4.70 26.34
CA THR A 388 5.32 -5.95 27.06
C THR A 388 3.97 -6.63 27.28
N THR A 389 3.78 -7.82 26.74
CA THR A 389 2.73 -8.72 27.25
C THR A 389 2.85 -8.77 28.77
N PRO A 390 1.77 -8.51 29.52
CA PRO A 390 1.79 -8.53 30.98
C PRO A 390 2.25 -9.87 31.55
#